data_AF-F2D2Z5-F1
#
_entry.id   AF-F2D2Z5-F1
#
_cell.length_a   1.000
_cell.length_b   1.000
_cell.length_c   1.000
_cell.angle_alpha   90.00
_cell.angle_beta   90.00
_cell.angle_gamma   90.00
#
_symmetry.space_group_name_H-M   'P 1'
#
loop_
_entity.id
_entity.type
_entity.pdbx_description
1 polymer ?
#
loop_
_entity_poly.entity_id
_entity_poly.type
_entity_poly.pdbx_seq_one_letter_code
_entity_poly.pdbx_strand_id
1 'polypeptide(L)'
;QVIFDQFISSGEAKWLRQTGLVVCLPHGYDGQGPEHSSARMERFLQMSDDNPYVIPEMDPTMRKQIQECNWQVVNVTTPANYFHVLRRQIHRDFRKPLIVMSPKNLLRHKDCKSSLSEFDDLAGHPGFDKQGTRFKRLIKDRNDHKDLEEGIRRLVLCSGKVYYELDEERKKSDCNDVAICRVEQLCPFPYDLIQRELKRYPNAEIVWCQEEPMNMGAYTYINPRLLTAMRALGRGSIDDIKYVGRAPSAATATGFYTVHVQEQTELVKKALQPDPIKSPF
;
A
#
# COMPACT_ATOMS: atom_id res chain seq x y z
N GLN A 1 19.18 -4.51 -13.25
CA GLN A 1 19.61 -4.04 -11.91
C GLN A 1 20.48 -2.79 -12.01
N VAL A 2 21.65 -2.83 -12.67
CA VAL A 2 22.59 -1.68 -12.77
C VAL A 2 21.95 -0.33 -13.12
N ILE A 3 21.00 -0.30 -14.07
CA ILE A 3 20.30 0.94 -14.44
C ILE A 3 19.49 1.52 -13.28
N PHE A 4 18.80 0.66 -12.50
CA PHE A 4 18.03 1.11 -11.35
C PHE A 4 18.95 1.69 -10.27
N ASP A 5 20.02 0.99 -9.93
CA ASP A 5 20.92 1.37 -8.84
C ASP A 5 21.72 2.63 -9.16
N GLN A 6 22.29 2.68 -10.38
CA GLN A 6 23.27 3.70 -10.74
C GLN A 6 22.66 4.91 -11.44
N PHE A 7 21.41 4.84 -11.90
CA PHE A 7 20.79 5.95 -12.62
C PHE A 7 19.43 6.31 -12.05
N ILE A 8 18.49 5.37 -11.98
CA ILE A 8 17.09 5.71 -11.66
C ILE A 8 16.93 6.10 -10.18
N SER A 9 17.54 5.39 -9.24
CA SER A 9 17.40 5.67 -7.80
C SER A 9 18.31 6.78 -7.27
N SER A 10 19.37 7.14 -8.00
CA SER A 10 20.44 8.01 -7.48
C SER A 10 20.89 9.12 -8.44
N GLY A 11 20.33 9.20 -9.64
CA GLY A 11 20.77 10.14 -10.68
C GLY A 11 20.52 11.60 -10.33
N GLU A 12 19.40 11.92 -9.66
CA GLU A 12 19.13 13.28 -9.19
C GLU A 12 20.08 13.67 -8.05
N ALA A 13 20.32 12.78 -7.09
CA ALA A 13 21.24 13.05 -5.98
C ALA A 13 22.70 13.22 -6.45
N LYS A 14 23.16 12.43 -7.43
CA LYS A 14 24.56 12.47 -7.91
C LYS A 14 24.82 13.57 -8.93
N TRP A 15 23.85 13.87 -9.79
CA TRP A 15 24.07 14.67 -10.99
C TRP A 15 22.98 15.72 -11.25
N LEU A 16 22.05 15.92 -10.31
CA LEU A 16 20.90 16.83 -10.45
C LEU A 16 20.04 16.53 -11.69
N ARG A 17 20.06 15.27 -12.15
CA ARG A 17 19.27 14.81 -13.31
C ARG A 17 17.94 14.23 -12.87
N GLN A 18 16.90 15.04 -13.04
CA GLN A 18 15.52 14.59 -12.85
C GLN A 18 15.08 13.68 -14.00
N THR A 19 14.27 12.67 -13.69
CA THR A 19 13.64 11.80 -14.68
C THR A 19 12.21 11.49 -14.28
N GLY A 20 11.31 11.51 -15.27
CA GLY A 20 9.89 11.19 -15.07
C GLY A 20 9.54 9.74 -15.44
N LEU A 21 10.56 8.87 -15.62
CA LEU A 21 10.39 7.52 -16.12
C LEU A 21 9.37 6.74 -15.28
N VAL A 22 8.39 6.15 -15.95
CA VAL A 22 7.42 5.22 -15.36
C VAL A 22 7.84 3.80 -15.68
N VAL A 23 7.97 2.97 -14.64
CA VAL A 23 8.36 1.58 -14.74
C VAL A 23 7.19 0.73 -14.26
N CYS A 24 6.47 0.12 -15.22
CA CYS A 24 5.37 -0.80 -14.94
C CYS A 24 5.92 -2.23 -14.77
N LEU A 25 5.81 -2.78 -13.56
CA LEU A 25 6.28 -4.12 -13.22
C LEU A 25 5.07 -5.00 -12.85
N PRO A 26 4.64 -5.93 -13.72
CA PRO A 26 3.55 -6.84 -13.42
C PRO A 26 3.82 -7.62 -12.12
N HIS A 27 2.93 -7.47 -11.16
CA HIS A 27 3.07 -8.02 -9.80
C HIS A 27 1.77 -8.68 -9.37
N GLY A 28 1.87 -9.81 -8.67
CA GLY A 28 0.75 -10.48 -8.03
C GLY A 28 1.01 -11.97 -7.81
N TYR A 29 0.65 -12.49 -6.64
CA TYR A 29 0.76 -13.90 -6.32
C TYR A 29 -0.49 -14.63 -6.81
N ASP A 30 -0.43 -15.17 -8.03
CA ASP A 30 -1.55 -15.85 -8.71
C ASP A 30 -1.29 -17.36 -8.93
N GLY A 31 -0.32 -17.95 -8.22
CA GLY A 31 -0.01 -19.38 -8.32
C GLY A 31 0.78 -19.80 -9.58
N GLN A 32 1.43 -18.85 -10.25
CA GLN A 32 2.20 -19.09 -11.49
C GLN A 32 3.70 -19.35 -11.25
N GLY A 33 4.09 -19.63 -10.00
CA GLY A 33 5.49 -19.91 -9.66
C GLY A 33 6.36 -18.66 -9.43
N PRO A 34 7.65 -18.87 -9.11
CA PRO A 34 8.52 -17.82 -8.61
C PRO A 34 8.79 -16.70 -9.63
N GLU A 35 9.00 -17.02 -10.91
CA GLU A 35 9.39 -16.05 -11.94
C GLU A 35 8.22 -15.20 -12.46
N HIS A 36 6.98 -15.52 -12.07
CA HIS A 36 5.77 -14.87 -12.55
C HIS A 36 4.93 -14.21 -11.44
N SER A 37 5.45 -14.15 -10.21
CA SER A 37 4.69 -13.66 -9.05
C SER A 37 5.13 -12.27 -8.58
N SER A 38 6.44 -12.03 -8.44
CA SER A 38 6.95 -10.85 -7.73
C SER A 38 7.86 -9.98 -8.58
N ALA A 39 7.53 -8.69 -8.61
CA ALA A 39 8.41 -7.63 -9.08
C ALA A 39 9.55 -7.29 -8.09
N ARG A 40 9.61 -7.96 -6.93
CA ARG A 40 10.58 -7.72 -5.85
C ARG A 40 10.55 -6.29 -5.33
N MET A 41 9.35 -5.84 -4.99
CA MET A 41 9.06 -4.49 -4.49
C MET A 41 9.93 -4.10 -3.29
N GLU A 42 10.27 -5.06 -2.42
CA GLU A 42 11.14 -4.88 -1.27
C GLU A 42 12.48 -4.24 -1.64
N ARG A 43 13.02 -4.53 -2.84
CA ARG A 43 14.30 -3.96 -3.29
C ARG A 43 14.17 -2.49 -3.69
N PHE A 44 13.07 -2.12 -4.35
CA PHE A 44 12.79 -0.72 -4.66
C PHE A 44 12.52 0.08 -3.39
N LEU A 45 11.82 -0.51 -2.44
CA LEU A 45 11.57 0.09 -1.14
C LEU A 45 12.87 0.27 -0.34
N GLN A 46 13.74 -0.72 -0.31
CA GLN A 46 15.06 -0.62 0.35
C GLN A 46 15.94 0.48 -0.24
N MET A 47 15.89 0.68 -1.56
CA MET A 47 16.64 1.71 -2.27
C MET A 47 16.00 3.11 -2.21
N SER A 48 14.90 3.28 -1.46
CA SER A 48 14.26 4.58 -1.25
C SER A 48 14.94 5.33 -0.10
N ASP A 49 15.10 6.64 -0.24
CA ASP A 49 15.73 7.52 0.77
C ASP A 49 14.74 8.17 1.76
N ASP A 50 13.49 7.69 1.79
CA ASP A 50 12.47 8.05 2.79
C ASP A 50 12.95 7.63 4.19
N ASN A 51 13.10 8.54 5.15
CA ASN A 51 13.61 8.20 6.48
C ASN A 51 12.52 7.56 7.36
N PRO A 52 12.70 6.33 7.89
CA PRO A 52 11.64 5.65 8.61
C PRO A 52 11.33 6.22 10.01
N TYR A 53 12.21 7.04 10.57
CA TYR A 53 12.12 7.57 11.94
C TYR A 53 11.80 9.05 12.01
N VAL A 54 11.57 9.70 10.86
CA VAL A 54 11.24 11.12 10.78
C VAL A 54 9.94 11.27 10.01
N ILE A 55 8.96 11.91 10.63
CA ILE A 55 7.75 12.35 9.92
C ILE A 55 8.12 13.68 9.23
N PRO A 56 8.17 13.74 7.88
CA PRO A 56 8.50 14.97 7.18
C PRO A 56 7.39 16.00 7.37
N GLU A 57 7.65 17.26 6.99
CA GLU A 57 6.63 18.30 6.98
C GLU A 57 5.48 17.90 6.04
N MET A 58 4.31 17.61 6.60
CA MET A 58 3.13 17.13 5.86
C MET A 58 2.19 18.26 5.43
N ASP A 59 2.71 19.46 5.15
CA ASP A 59 1.90 20.58 4.67
C ASP A 59 1.21 20.19 3.33
N PRO A 60 -0.14 20.20 3.28
CA PRO A 60 -0.91 19.84 2.09
C PRO A 60 -0.60 20.68 0.84
N THR A 61 -0.13 21.92 1.02
CA THR A 61 0.21 22.89 -0.03
C THR A 61 1.63 22.68 -0.55
N MET A 62 2.56 22.25 0.31
CA MET A 62 3.99 22.19 -0.04
C MET A 62 4.45 20.83 -0.57
N ARG A 63 3.77 19.71 -0.26
CA ARG A 63 4.04 18.31 -0.75
C ARG A 63 5.52 17.98 -1.06
N LYS A 64 6.45 18.51 -0.27
CA LYS A 64 7.90 18.42 -0.53
C LYS A 64 8.41 17.00 -0.46
N GLN A 65 7.78 16.17 0.38
CA GLN A 65 8.14 14.76 0.57
C GLN A 65 8.37 14.01 -0.76
N ILE A 66 7.52 14.23 -1.76
CA ILE A 66 7.65 13.52 -3.05
C ILE A 66 8.76 14.13 -3.92
N GLN A 67 9.02 15.42 -3.79
CA GLN A 67 10.13 16.09 -4.45
C GLN A 67 11.47 15.78 -3.79
N GLU A 68 11.50 15.50 -2.48
CA GLU A 68 12.71 15.18 -1.74
C GLU A 68 13.10 13.71 -1.90
N CYS A 69 12.14 12.79 -1.85
CA CYS A 69 12.46 11.38 -2.05
C CYS A 69 12.96 11.08 -3.46
N ASN A 70 13.90 10.16 -3.58
CA ASN A 70 14.55 9.81 -4.84
C ASN A 70 13.60 9.26 -5.91
N TRP A 71 12.56 8.51 -5.52
CA TRP A 71 11.53 8.00 -6.42
C TRP A 71 10.22 7.68 -5.68
N GLN A 72 9.23 7.23 -6.45
CA GLN A 72 7.93 6.83 -5.95
C GLN A 72 7.71 5.34 -6.18
N VAL A 73 7.18 4.64 -5.18
CA VAL A 73 6.78 3.23 -5.30
C VAL A 73 5.29 3.12 -4.98
N VAL A 74 4.52 2.64 -5.95
CA VAL A 74 3.05 2.50 -5.84
C VAL A 74 2.60 1.09 -6.19
N ASN A 75 1.51 0.64 -5.57
CA ASN A 75 0.84 -0.62 -5.88
C ASN A 75 -0.66 -0.33 -5.93
N VAL A 76 -1.11 0.02 -7.13
CA VAL A 76 -2.42 0.63 -7.36
C VAL A 76 -3.51 -0.41 -7.54
N THR A 77 -4.67 -0.16 -6.94
CA THR A 77 -5.76 -1.14 -6.90
C THR A 77 -7.02 -0.71 -7.63
N THR A 78 -7.10 0.49 -8.20
CA THR A 78 -8.25 0.92 -9.02
C THR A 78 -7.83 1.58 -10.33
N PRO A 79 -8.64 1.44 -11.41
CA PRO A 79 -8.36 2.11 -12.68
C PRO A 79 -8.22 3.64 -12.55
N ALA A 80 -9.08 4.29 -11.77
CA ALA A 80 -9.00 5.74 -11.55
C ALA A 80 -7.70 6.14 -10.83
N ASN A 81 -7.26 5.36 -9.83
CA ASN A 81 -6.01 5.69 -9.14
C ASN A 81 -4.79 5.51 -10.05
N TYR A 82 -4.80 4.51 -10.93
CA TYR A 82 -3.78 4.35 -11.96
C TYR A 82 -3.79 5.51 -12.97
N PHE A 83 -4.96 5.94 -13.44
CA PHE A 83 -5.08 7.11 -14.30
C PHE A 83 -4.47 8.37 -13.65
N HIS A 84 -4.82 8.62 -12.40
CA HIS A 84 -4.33 9.80 -11.68
C HIS A 84 -2.84 9.74 -11.38
N VAL A 85 -2.28 8.55 -11.07
CA VAL A 85 -0.84 8.44 -10.80
C VAL A 85 0.00 8.70 -12.06
N LEU A 86 -0.49 8.30 -13.22
CA LEU A 86 0.16 8.58 -14.50
C LEU A 86 0.10 10.07 -14.85
N ARG A 87 -1.09 10.70 -14.75
CA ARG A 87 -1.26 12.14 -14.97
C ARG A 87 -0.36 12.97 -14.06
N ARG A 88 -0.28 12.57 -12.80
CA ARG A 88 0.58 13.19 -11.79
C ARG A 88 2.07 13.25 -12.20
N GLN A 89 2.56 12.34 -13.05
CA GLN A 89 3.94 12.39 -13.55
C GLN A 89 4.21 13.56 -14.50
N ILE A 90 3.18 14.03 -15.21
CA ILE A 90 3.27 15.12 -16.18
C ILE A 90 2.84 16.45 -15.58
N HIS A 91 1.78 16.45 -14.76
CA HIS A 91 1.17 17.67 -14.21
C HIS A 91 1.94 18.31 -13.04
N ARG A 92 3.03 17.71 -12.56
CA ARG A 92 3.90 18.32 -11.55
C ARG A 92 4.97 19.19 -12.22
N ASP A 93 5.44 20.20 -11.51
CA ASP A 93 6.52 21.09 -11.97
C ASP A 93 7.92 20.49 -11.80
N PHE A 94 8.01 19.23 -11.35
CA PHE A 94 9.25 18.47 -11.20
C PHE A 94 9.09 17.06 -11.76
N ARG A 95 10.20 16.32 -11.92
CA ARG A 95 10.18 14.93 -12.41
C ARG A 95 10.83 13.99 -11.40
N LYS A 96 10.11 12.90 -11.07
CA LYS A 96 10.61 11.80 -10.24
C LYS A 96 10.27 10.46 -10.90
N PRO A 97 11.14 9.45 -10.81
CA PRO A 97 10.79 8.10 -11.26
C PRO A 97 9.55 7.59 -10.54
N LEU A 98 8.76 6.78 -11.24
CA LEU A 98 7.59 6.10 -10.69
C LEU A 98 7.70 4.60 -10.95
N ILE A 99 7.89 3.84 -9.89
CA ILE A 99 7.87 2.38 -9.89
C ILE A 99 6.45 1.93 -9.57
N VAL A 100 5.79 1.28 -10.52
CA VAL A 100 4.41 0.81 -10.40
C VAL A 100 4.42 -0.71 -10.33
N MET A 101 3.92 -1.27 -9.23
CA MET A 101 3.49 -2.66 -9.21
C MET A 101 2.19 -2.74 -10.01
N SER A 102 2.33 -3.00 -11.30
CA SER A 102 1.20 -3.00 -12.23
C SER A 102 0.41 -4.30 -12.09
N PRO A 103 -0.91 -4.26 -12.20
CA PRO A 103 -1.74 -5.44 -11.97
C PRO A 103 -1.60 -6.49 -13.08
N LYS A 104 -1.77 -7.76 -12.71
CA LYS A 104 -2.06 -8.88 -13.63
C LYS A 104 -3.53 -9.25 -13.59
N ASN A 105 -3.96 -9.89 -12.50
CA ASN A 105 -5.35 -10.32 -12.28
C ASN A 105 -6.34 -9.13 -12.29
N LEU A 106 -5.98 -8.01 -11.66
CA LEU A 106 -6.88 -6.86 -11.54
C LEU A 106 -7.24 -6.20 -12.88
N LEU A 107 -6.56 -6.53 -13.99
CA LEU A 107 -6.94 -6.06 -15.33
C LEU A 107 -8.33 -6.52 -15.76
N ARG A 108 -8.85 -7.61 -15.19
CA ARG A 108 -10.17 -8.18 -15.52
C ARG A 108 -11.02 -8.50 -14.29
N HIS A 109 -10.59 -8.10 -13.10
CA HIS A 109 -11.30 -8.38 -11.86
C HIS A 109 -12.62 -7.60 -11.81
N LYS A 110 -13.75 -8.28 -11.58
CA LYS A 110 -15.11 -7.70 -11.65
C LYS A 110 -15.32 -6.48 -10.75
N ASP A 111 -14.65 -6.47 -9.59
CA ASP A 111 -14.74 -5.39 -8.60
C ASP A 111 -13.65 -4.32 -8.79
N CYS A 112 -12.65 -4.57 -9.64
CA CYS A 112 -11.60 -3.61 -9.97
C CYS A 112 -12.05 -2.70 -11.11
N LYS A 113 -13.05 -1.86 -10.81
CA LYS A 113 -13.63 -0.89 -11.73
C LYS A 113 -13.71 0.49 -11.08
N SER A 114 -13.70 1.53 -11.91
CA SER A 114 -13.94 2.91 -11.48
C SER A 114 -15.02 3.52 -12.34
N SER A 115 -15.89 4.29 -11.70
CA SER A 115 -16.90 5.13 -12.36
C SER A 115 -16.25 6.33 -13.04
N LEU A 116 -16.89 6.90 -14.07
CA LEU A 116 -16.37 8.11 -14.75
C LEU A 116 -16.18 9.30 -13.80
N SER A 117 -17.03 9.43 -12.79
CA SER A 117 -16.90 10.46 -11.74
C SER A 117 -15.64 10.33 -10.88
N GLU A 118 -14.92 9.20 -10.95
CA GLU A 118 -13.62 9.06 -10.28
C GLU A 118 -12.44 9.54 -11.15
N PHE A 119 -12.68 9.88 -12.41
CA PHE A 119 -11.68 10.40 -13.36
C PHE A 119 -11.81 11.90 -13.61
N ASP A 120 -13.01 12.46 -13.44
CA ASP A 120 -13.35 13.84 -13.80
C ASP A 120 -13.72 14.72 -12.60
N ASP A 121 -13.25 15.97 -12.59
CA ASP A 121 -13.57 17.00 -11.59
C ASP A 121 -14.82 17.82 -11.97
N LEU A 122 -15.46 17.57 -13.14
CA LEU A 122 -16.60 18.33 -13.66
C LEU A 122 -17.94 17.98 -13.00
N ALA A 123 -18.06 18.23 -11.68
CA ALA A 123 -19.31 18.64 -11.02
C ALA A 123 -19.06 18.99 -9.55
N GLY A 124 -18.82 20.28 -9.26
CA GLY A 124 -19.07 20.83 -7.93
C GLY A 124 -18.09 20.48 -6.80
N HIS A 125 -16.80 20.22 -7.08
CA HIS A 125 -15.82 20.01 -6.01
C HIS A 125 -15.49 21.30 -5.24
N PRO A 126 -15.85 21.41 -3.95
CA PRO A 126 -15.49 22.55 -3.12
C PRO A 126 -14.07 22.34 -2.57
N GLY A 127 -13.08 22.83 -3.31
CA GLY A 127 -11.72 23.05 -2.81
C GLY A 127 -10.88 21.80 -2.47
N PHE A 128 -9.64 22.08 -2.08
CA PHE A 128 -8.55 21.11 -1.87
C PHE A 128 -8.79 20.03 -0.79
N ASP A 129 -9.82 20.22 0.04
CA ASP A 129 -10.05 19.45 1.28
C ASP A 129 -11.07 18.30 1.16
N LYS A 130 -11.96 18.31 0.17
CA LYS A 130 -12.68 17.08 -0.20
C LYS A 130 -11.79 16.28 -1.15
N GLN A 131 -11.77 14.95 -1.07
CA GLN A 131 -11.03 14.11 -2.03
C GLN A 131 -11.58 14.38 -3.45
N GLY A 132 -11.01 15.38 -4.12
CA GLY A 132 -11.18 15.62 -5.55
C GLY A 132 -10.70 14.43 -6.35
N THR A 133 -10.90 14.51 -7.65
CA THR A 133 -10.45 13.50 -8.60
C THR A 133 -8.93 13.58 -8.74
N ARG A 134 -8.24 12.86 -7.85
CA ARG A 134 -6.77 12.87 -7.71
C ARG A 134 -6.26 11.52 -7.26
N PHE A 135 -4.94 11.34 -7.39
CA PHE A 135 -4.28 10.15 -6.88
C PHE A 135 -4.45 10.04 -5.36
N LYS A 136 -5.01 8.92 -4.91
CA LYS A 136 -5.21 8.56 -3.52
C LYS A 136 -3.99 7.74 -3.06
N ARG A 137 -3.17 8.33 -2.18
CA ARG A 137 -2.02 7.65 -1.56
C ARG A 137 -2.45 6.52 -0.61
N LEU A 138 -3.60 6.70 0.03
CA LEU A 138 -4.29 5.70 0.83
C LEU A 138 -5.77 5.73 0.46
N ILE A 139 -6.38 4.56 0.32
CA ILE A 139 -7.83 4.40 0.16
C ILE A 139 -8.39 3.81 1.44
N LYS A 140 -9.27 4.56 2.10
CA LYS A 140 -9.97 4.16 3.32
C LYS A 140 -10.87 2.95 3.07
N ASP A 141 -11.29 2.31 4.17
CA ASP A 141 -12.28 1.25 4.13
C ASP A 141 -13.60 1.71 3.45
N ARG A 142 -14.23 0.79 2.71
CA ARG A 142 -15.44 1.04 1.89
C ARG A 142 -16.71 0.39 2.45
N ASN A 143 -16.71 -0.13 3.68
CA ASN A 143 -17.85 -0.84 4.24
C ASN A 143 -18.87 0.07 4.96
N ASP A 144 -18.78 1.39 4.78
CA ASP A 144 -19.72 2.40 5.29
C ASP A 144 -20.29 2.06 6.68
N HIS A 145 -19.36 1.79 7.63
CA HIS A 145 -19.68 1.33 8.98
C HIS A 145 -20.74 2.24 9.63
N LYS A 146 -21.86 1.64 10.04
CA LYS A 146 -23.06 2.39 10.45
C LYS A 146 -22.97 3.05 11.81
N ASP A 147 -22.13 2.57 12.73
CA ASP A 147 -22.04 3.16 14.07
C ASP A 147 -20.63 3.01 14.67
N LEU A 148 -20.06 4.14 15.07
CA LEU A 148 -18.95 4.35 16.02
C LEU A 148 -17.63 3.62 15.75
N GLU A 149 -16.63 4.41 15.38
CA GLU A 149 -15.26 4.01 15.01
C GLU A 149 -14.48 3.31 16.15
N GLU A 150 -15.03 3.22 17.37
CA GLU A 150 -14.53 2.44 18.50
C GLU A 150 -14.84 0.94 18.42
N GLY A 151 -15.90 0.53 17.72
CA GLY A 151 -16.32 -0.88 17.59
C GLY A 151 -15.48 -1.71 16.62
N ILE A 152 -14.54 -1.08 15.91
CA ILE A 152 -13.61 -1.76 15.00
C ILE A 152 -12.51 -2.41 15.82
N ARG A 153 -12.53 -3.75 15.88
CA ARG A 153 -11.52 -4.54 16.60
C ARG A 153 -10.19 -4.60 15.88
N ARG A 154 -10.16 -4.41 14.56
CA ARG A 154 -8.93 -4.54 13.75
C ARG A 154 -8.90 -3.61 12.55
N LEU A 155 -7.76 -2.95 12.37
CA LEU A 155 -7.41 -2.19 11.18
C LEU A 155 -6.39 -2.99 10.38
N VAL A 156 -6.83 -3.56 9.26
CA VAL A 156 -5.97 -4.23 8.29
C VAL A 156 -5.49 -3.21 7.27
N LEU A 157 -4.19 -2.93 7.29
CA LEU A 157 -3.48 -2.20 6.26
C LEU A 157 -2.92 -3.20 5.24
N CYS A 158 -3.20 -2.99 3.97
CA CYS A 158 -2.65 -3.82 2.89
C CYS A 158 -2.30 -2.98 1.67
N SER A 159 -1.70 -3.60 0.66
CA SER A 159 -1.35 -2.94 -0.60
C SER A 159 -1.56 -3.89 -1.77
N GLY A 160 -2.08 -3.38 -2.89
CA GLY A 160 -2.29 -4.20 -4.09
C GLY A 160 -3.47 -5.16 -4.00
N LYS A 161 -3.39 -6.24 -4.80
CA LYS A 161 -4.54 -7.11 -5.11
C LYS A 161 -5.12 -7.85 -3.91
N VAL A 162 -4.33 -8.10 -2.87
CA VAL A 162 -4.76 -8.84 -1.66
C VAL A 162 -5.99 -8.20 -1.01
N TYR A 163 -6.19 -6.89 -1.19
CA TYR A 163 -7.41 -6.19 -0.78
C TYR A 163 -8.69 -6.88 -1.27
N TYR A 164 -8.75 -7.30 -2.53
CA TYR A 164 -9.97 -7.85 -3.11
C TYR A 164 -10.35 -9.19 -2.48
N GLU A 165 -9.34 -10.01 -2.17
CA GLU A 165 -9.53 -11.30 -1.52
C GLU A 165 -9.92 -11.14 -0.04
N LEU A 166 -9.32 -10.16 0.66
CA LEU A 166 -9.72 -9.79 2.02
C LEU A 166 -11.15 -9.23 2.08
N ASP A 167 -11.52 -8.35 1.15
CA ASP A 167 -12.87 -7.77 1.11
C ASP A 167 -13.93 -8.80 0.72
N GLU A 168 -13.61 -9.73 -0.18
CA GLU A 168 -14.49 -10.84 -0.53
C GLU A 168 -14.73 -11.77 0.66
N GLU A 169 -13.67 -12.17 1.38
CA GLU A 169 -13.82 -13.02 2.57
C GLU A 169 -14.57 -12.28 3.68
N ARG A 170 -14.26 -11.00 3.91
CA ARG A 170 -14.98 -10.19 4.91
C ARG A 170 -16.49 -10.18 4.66
N LYS A 171 -16.91 -10.04 3.39
CA LYS A 171 -18.32 -10.11 2.98
C LYS A 171 -18.91 -11.50 3.18
N LYS A 172 -18.17 -12.55 2.85
CA LYS A 172 -18.62 -13.95 3.03
C LYS A 172 -18.83 -14.30 4.51
N SER A 173 -18.01 -13.76 5.39
CA SER A 173 -18.06 -14.00 6.84
C SER A 173 -18.90 -12.99 7.62
N ASP A 174 -19.55 -12.03 6.95
CA ASP A 174 -20.29 -10.91 7.56
C ASP A 174 -19.50 -10.17 8.66
N CYS A 175 -18.19 -10.01 8.42
CA CYS A 175 -17.24 -9.48 9.39
C CYS A 175 -17.22 -7.94 9.32
N ASN A 176 -18.11 -7.30 10.08
CA ASN A 176 -18.30 -5.85 10.06
C ASN A 176 -17.39 -5.07 11.02
N ASP A 177 -16.64 -5.77 11.85
CA ASP A 177 -15.75 -5.25 12.90
C ASP A 177 -14.27 -5.14 12.46
N VAL A 178 -13.97 -5.42 11.19
CA VAL A 178 -12.64 -5.26 10.58
C VAL A 178 -12.67 -4.22 9.47
N ALA A 179 -11.85 -3.17 9.62
CA ALA A 179 -11.63 -2.15 8.61
C ALA A 179 -10.43 -2.54 7.73
N ILE A 180 -10.56 -2.44 6.40
CA ILE A 180 -9.49 -2.74 5.45
C ILE A 180 -9.12 -1.48 4.67
N CYS A 181 -7.92 -0.94 4.94
CA CYS A 181 -7.39 0.22 4.25
C CYS A 181 -6.25 -0.17 3.31
N ARG A 182 -6.20 0.48 2.14
CA ARG A 182 -5.19 0.23 1.11
C ARG A 182 -4.15 1.33 1.07
N VAL A 183 -2.89 0.96 1.26
CA VAL A 183 -1.73 1.84 1.07
C VAL A 183 -1.30 1.73 -0.40
N GLU A 184 -1.76 2.67 -1.21
CA GLU A 184 -1.52 2.69 -2.66
C GLU A 184 -0.14 3.27 -3.01
N GLN A 185 0.33 4.23 -2.20
CA GLN A 185 1.68 4.77 -2.27
C GLN A 185 2.47 4.29 -1.06
N LEU A 186 3.47 3.47 -1.31
CA LEU A 186 4.34 2.92 -0.26
C LEU A 186 5.52 3.84 -0.02
N CYS A 187 6.16 4.35 -1.08
CA CYS A 187 7.20 5.36 -1.02
C CYS A 187 6.80 6.60 -1.85
N PRO A 188 6.89 7.81 -1.28
CA PRO A 188 7.09 8.10 0.14
C PRO A 188 5.90 7.67 1.01
N PHE A 189 6.16 7.27 2.25
CA PHE A 189 5.12 6.74 3.14
C PHE A 189 4.10 7.82 3.55
N PRO A 190 2.78 7.54 3.47
CA PRO A 190 1.74 8.53 3.69
C PRO A 190 1.39 8.70 5.18
N TYR A 191 2.33 9.20 5.98
CA TYR A 191 2.18 9.39 7.43
C TYR A 191 0.89 10.10 7.82
N ASP A 192 0.54 11.20 7.13
CA ASP A 192 -0.64 12.00 7.40
C ASP A 192 -1.96 11.22 7.26
N LEU A 193 -2.04 10.33 6.26
CA LEU A 193 -3.23 9.51 6.03
C LEU A 193 -3.27 8.30 6.96
N ILE A 194 -2.12 7.68 7.21
CA ILE A 194 -2.01 6.57 8.17
C ILE A 194 -2.40 7.03 9.57
N GLN A 195 -1.88 8.18 10.02
CA GLN A 195 -2.24 8.73 11.32
C GLN A 195 -3.72 9.09 11.43
N ARG A 196 -4.37 9.52 10.34
CA ARG A 196 -5.82 9.73 10.32
C ARG A 196 -6.58 8.43 10.57
N GLU A 197 -6.26 7.36 9.86
CA GLU A 197 -6.93 6.06 10.09
C GLU A 197 -6.59 5.46 11.47
N LEU A 198 -5.37 5.65 11.97
CA LEU A 198 -5.00 5.25 13.34
C LEU A 198 -5.80 6.02 14.40
N LYS A 199 -6.02 7.33 14.23
CA LYS A 199 -6.88 8.12 15.13
C LYS A 199 -8.34 7.70 15.02
N ARG A 200 -8.77 7.35 13.80
CA ARG A 200 -10.12 6.90 13.49
C ARG A 200 -10.46 5.62 14.22
N TYR A 201 -9.53 4.67 14.28
CA TYR A 201 -9.72 3.38 14.95
C TYR A 201 -8.77 3.26 16.16
N PRO A 202 -9.06 3.95 17.29
CA PRO A 202 -8.12 4.06 18.41
C PRO A 202 -7.89 2.73 19.13
N ASN A 203 -8.91 1.87 19.20
CA ASN A 203 -8.88 0.60 19.94
C ASN A 203 -8.53 -0.62 19.06
N ALA A 204 -8.38 -0.41 17.75
CA ALA A 204 -8.18 -1.51 16.81
C ALA A 204 -6.79 -2.16 16.96
N GLU A 205 -6.72 -3.47 16.82
CA GLU A 205 -5.48 -4.19 16.53
C GLU A 205 -4.95 -3.75 15.16
N ILE A 206 -3.65 -3.43 15.06
CA ILE A 206 -3.04 -2.96 13.81
C ILE A 206 -2.39 -4.13 13.10
N VAL A 207 -2.84 -4.41 11.87
CA VAL A 207 -2.32 -5.52 11.06
C VAL A 207 -1.77 -4.99 9.74
N TRP A 208 -0.54 -5.34 9.40
CA TRP A 208 -0.05 -5.29 8.03
C TRP A 208 -0.30 -6.64 7.36
N CYS A 209 -1.16 -6.65 6.34
CA CYS A 209 -1.47 -7.84 5.56
C CYS A 209 -0.88 -7.74 4.14
N GLN A 210 -0.15 -8.77 3.73
CA GLN A 210 0.44 -8.86 2.41
C GLN A 210 0.44 -10.30 1.89
N GLU A 211 0.48 -10.47 0.57
CA GLU A 211 0.58 -11.79 -0.06
C GLU A 211 2.05 -12.24 -0.20
N GLU A 212 2.98 -11.31 -0.25
CA GLU A 212 4.41 -11.62 -0.36
C GLU A 212 4.94 -12.31 0.92
N PRO A 213 5.99 -13.15 0.80
CA PRO A 213 6.76 -13.65 1.95
C PRO A 213 7.19 -12.53 2.90
N MET A 214 7.32 -12.81 4.19
CA MET A 214 7.68 -11.81 5.22
C MET A 214 9.00 -11.07 4.92
N ASN A 215 9.96 -11.73 4.29
CA ASN A 215 11.23 -11.14 3.85
C ASN A 215 11.16 -10.41 2.50
N MET A 216 9.95 -10.27 1.94
CA MET A 216 9.65 -9.64 0.65
C MET A 216 8.46 -8.68 0.80
N GLY A 217 8.03 -8.09 -0.31
CA GLY A 217 6.91 -7.14 -0.30
C GLY A 217 7.26 -5.88 0.47
N ALA A 218 6.27 -5.29 1.15
CA ALA A 218 6.47 -4.00 1.80
C ALA A 218 6.67 -4.08 3.33
N TYR A 219 6.49 -5.25 3.95
CA TYR A 219 6.49 -5.39 5.41
C TYR A 219 7.71 -4.74 6.09
N THR A 220 8.93 -5.07 5.65
CA THR A 220 10.16 -4.54 6.26
C THR A 220 10.34 -3.03 6.08
N TYR A 221 9.71 -2.45 5.05
CA TYR A 221 9.70 -1.01 4.81
C TYR A 221 8.62 -0.30 5.64
N ILE A 222 7.43 -0.87 5.70
CA ILE A 222 6.25 -0.26 6.34
C ILE A 222 6.35 -0.35 7.86
N ASN A 223 6.82 -1.46 8.40
CA ASN A 223 6.83 -1.72 9.84
C ASN A 223 7.48 -0.59 10.68
N PRO A 224 8.72 -0.14 10.41
CA PRO A 224 9.33 0.94 11.20
C PRO A 224 8.64 2.30 10.98
N ARG A 225 8.07 2.54 9.79
CA ARG A 225 7.36 3.79 9.47
C ARG A 225 6.00 3.87 10.16
N LEU A 226 5.30 2.73 10.20
CA LEU A 226 4.05 2.58 10.92
C LEU A 226 4.28 2.74 12.43
N LEU A 227 5.37 2.20 12.97
CA LEU A 227 5.77 2.45 14.36
C LEU A 227 5.99 3.94 14.63
N THR A 228 6.71 4.65 13.75
CA THR A 228 6.92 6.09 13.89
C THR A 228 5.59 6.85 13.85
N ALA A 229 4.67 6.49 12.95
CA ALA A 229 3.34 7.06 12.87
C ALA A 229 2.53 6.84 14.17
N MET A 230 2.59 5.62 14.72
CA MET A 230 1.93 5.23 15.97
C MET A 230 2.51 5.95 17.20
N ARG A 231 3.85 6.04 17.31
CA ARG A 231 4.55 6.77 18.39
C ARG A 231 4.18 8.25 18.43
N ALA A 232 4.08 8.89 17.27
CA ALA A 232 3.64 10.29 17.17
C ALA A 232 2.19 10.51 17.65
N LEU A 233 1.41 9.43 17.81
CA LEU A 233 0.07 9.45 18.39
C LEU A 233 0.03 8.93 19.84
N GLY A 234 1.18 8.59 20.43
CA GLY A 234 1.25 7.96 21.74
C GLY A 234 0.64 6.54 21.77
N ARG A 235 0.60 5.85 20.63
CA ARG A 235 -0.04 4.53 20.48
C ARG A 235 1.00 3.42 20.43
N GLY A 236 0.98 2.54 21.44
CA GLY A 236 1.64 1.23 21.39
C GLY A 236 3.15 1.20 21.12
N SER A 237 3.67 -0.02 20.95
CA SER A 237 5.04 -0.34 20.59
C SER A 237 5.10 -1.08 19.24
N ILE A 238 6.28 -1.58 18.88
CA ILE A 238 6.46 -2.43 17.70
C ILE A 238 5.69 -3.75 17.82
N ASP A 239 5.45 -4.22 19.05
CA ASP A 239 4.77 -5.48 19.32
C ASP A 239 3.27 -5.39 19.02
N ASP A 240 2.72 -4.18 18.95
CA ASP A 240 1.32 -3.90 18.61
C ASP A 240 1.07 -3.90 17.08
N ILE A 241 2.12 -3.98 16.26
CA ILE A 241 2.02 -4.10 14.81
C ILE A 241 2.10 -5.58 14.44
N LYS A 242 0.98 -6.13 13.98
CA LYS A 242 0.87 -7.54 13.65
C LYS A 242 1.13 -7.81 12.18
N TYR A 243 1.74 -8.96 11.90
CA TYR A 243 2.04 -9.40 10.54
C TYR A 243 1.09 -10.52 10.12
N VAL A 244 0.51 -10.36 8.93
CA VAL A 244 -0.22 -11.43 8.24
C VAL A 244 0.25 -11.52 6.80
N GLY A 245 0.85 -12.64 6.45
CA GLY A 245 1.28 -12.93 5.09
C GLY A 245 2.01 -14.26 5.06
N ARG A 246 2.65 -14.55 3.92
CA ARG A 246 3.43 -15.79 3.75
C ARG A 246 4.65 -15.81 4.67
N ALA A 247 5.07 -17.00 5.05
CA ALA A 247 6.32 -17.20 5.80
C ALA A 247 7.53 -16.70 4.98
N PRO A 248 8.67 -16.39 5.62
CA PRO A 248 9.91 -16.09 4.90
C PRO A 248 10.26 -17.21 3.91
N SER A 249 10.72 -16.84 2.71
CA SER A 249 11.08 -17.79 1.66
C SER A 249 12.32 -17.32 0.89
N ALA A 250 13.12 -18.26 0.40
CA ALA A 250 14.22 -17.98 -0.53
C ALA A 250 13.69 -17.66 -1.95
N ALA A 251 12.73 -18.47 -2.41
CA ALA A 251 12.04 -18.24 -3.68
C ALA A 251 10.94 -17.19 -3.50
N THR A 252 10.64 -16.44 -4.56
CA THR A 252 9.59 -15.42 -4.55
C THR A 252 8.21 -16.00 -4.28
N ALA A 253 7.90 -17.17 -4.84
CA ALA A 253 6.66 -17.91 -4.60
C ALA A 253 6.93 -19.42 -4.70
N THR A 254 6.03 -20.23 -4.14
CA THR A 254 6.02 -21.68 -4.36
C THR A 254 5.77 -22.01 -5.84
N GLY A 255 6.40 -23.08 -6.33
CA GLY A 255 6.14 -23.65 -7.66
C GLY A 255 4.90 -24.55 -7.70
N PHE A 256 4.30 -24.87 -6.55
CA PHE A 256 3.16 -25.77 -6.46
C PHE A 256 1.86 -24.98 -6.24
N TYR A 257 0.93 -25.09 -7.19
CA TYR A 257 -0.35 -24.37 -7.14
C TYR A 257 -1.18 -24.72 -5.89
N THR A 258 -1.18 -25.98 -5.46
CA THR A 258 -1.89 -26.43 -4.25
C THR A 258 -1.39 -25.73 -2.99
N VAL A 259 -0.06 -25.60 -2.85
CA VAL A 259 0.56 -24.87 -1.74
C VAL A 259 0.22 -23.39 -1.82
N HIS A 260 0.24 -22.80 -3.03
CA HIS A 260 -0.14 -21.39 -3.21
C HIS A 260 -1.56 -21.11 -2.72
N VAL A 261 -2.53 -21.97 -3.08
CA VAL A 261 -3.93 -21.85 -2.66
C VAL A 261 -4.07 -21.99 -1.14
N GLN A 262 -3.33 -22.93 -0.53
CA GLN A 262 -3.30 -23.10 0.92
C GLN A 262 -2.78 -21.82 1.60
N GLU A 263 -1.60 -21.33 1.22
CA GLU A 263 -1.00 -20.11 1.77
C GLU A 263 -1.94 -18.89 1.62
N GLN A 264 -2.59 -18.75 0.47
CA GLN A 264 -3.50 -17.64 0.20
C GLN A 264 -4.77 -17.73 1.06
N THR A 265 -5.32 -18.92 1.21
CA THR A 265 -6.50 -19.14 2.06
C THR A 265 -6.16 -18.88 3.53
N GLU A 266 -5.00 -19.36 3.98
CA GLU A 266 -4.54 -19.19 5.36
C GLU A 266 -4.31 -17.73 5.71
N LEU A 267 -3.63 -16.95 4.85
CA LEU A 267 -3.37 -15.54 5.15
C LEU A 267 -4.66 -14.71 5.19
N VAL A 268 -5.61 -14.96 4.28
CA VAL A 268 -6.88 -14.23 4.23
C VAL A 268 -7.71 -14.55 5.48
N LYS A 269 -7.83 -15.83 5.84
CA LYS A 269 -8.54 -16.24 7.07
C LYS A 269 -7.87 -15.69 8.33
N LYS A 270 -6.54 -15.75 8.41
CA LYS A 270 -5.78 -15.23 9.56
C LYS A 270 -5.96 -13.72 9.73
N ALA A 271 -6.05 -12.95 8.64
CA ALA A 271 -6.28 -11.50 8.71
C ALA A 271 -7.66 -11.15 9.30
N LEU A 272 -8.66 -12.02 9.11
CA LEU A 272 -10.05 -11.76 9.46
C LEU A 272 -10.55 -12.55 10.69
N GLN A 273 -9.77 -13.51 11.19
CA GLN A 273 -10.13 -14.34 12.35
C GLN A 273 -10.56 -13.50 13.56
N PRO A 274 -11.48 -13.97 14.42
CA PRO A 274 -11.97 -13.20 15.57
C PRO A 274 -10.88 -12.93 16.61
N ASP A 275 -9.99 -13.90 16.84
CA ASP A 275 -8.97 -13.82 17.89
C ASP A 275 -7.84 -12.82 17.56
N PRO A 276 -7.22 -12.22 18.59
CA PRO A 276 -6.02 -11.40 18.43
C PRO A 276 -4.90 -12.16 17.70
N ILE A 277 -4.19 -11.44 16.82
CA ILE A 277 -3.07 -11.99 16.06
C ILE A 277 -1.81 -11.87 16.90
N LYS A 278 -1.16 -13.00 17.18
CA LYS A 278 0.10 -13.01 17.94
C LYS A 278 1.27 -12.51 17.08
N SER A 279 1.43 -13.12 15.90
CA SER A 279 2.47 -12.83 14.89
C SER A 279 2.75 -11.34 14.64
N PRO A 280 4.02 -10.90 14.54
CA PRO A 280 5.23 -11.72 14.41
C PRO A 280 5.80 -12.26 15.73
N PHE A 281 5.21 -11.89 16.88
CA PHE A 281 5.71 -12.23 18.22
C PHE A 281 4.76 -13.14 19.02
#